data_AF-A0A2E8R6J9-F1
#
_entry.id   AF-A0A2E8R6J9-F1
#
_cell.length_a   1.000
_cell.length_b   1.000
_cell.length_c   1.000
_cell.angle_alpha   90.00
_cell.angle_beta   90.00
_cell.angle_gamma   90.00
#
_symmetry.space_group_name_H-M   'P 1'
#
loop_
_entity.id
_entity.type
_entity.pdbx_description
1 polymer ?
#
loop_
_entity_poly.entity_id
_entity_poly.type
_entity_poly.pdbx_seq_one_letter_code
_entity_poly.pdbx_strand_id
1 'polypeptide(L)' 'METNIYKIDPWEIIEEGWDPGKVMGSESIFSIGNGAMGQRANFEEDFSGKTFKGSYIGGIYYP' A
#
# COMPACT_ATOMS: atom_id res chain seq x y z
N MET A 1 10.27 -10.64 -18.45
CA MET A 1 10.95 -10.80 -17.15
C MET A 1 10.22 -9.86 -16.20
N GLU A 2 9.72 -10.33 -15.06
CA GLU A 2 9.17 -9.39 -14.07
C GLU A 2 10.33 -8.54 -13.54
N THR A 3 10.31 -7.25 -13.83
CA THR A 3 11.25 -6.30 -13.26
C THR A 3 10.86 -6.13 -11.79
N ASN A 4 11.76 -6.50 -10.88
CA ASN A 4 11.55 -6.20 -9.46
C ASN A 4 11.70 -4.69 -9.26
N ILE A 5 10.59 -4.01 -8.98
CA ILE A 5 10.54 -2.57 -8.73
C ILE A 5 10.93 -2.19 -7.29
N TYR A 6 11.05 -3.18 -6.40
CA TYR A 6 11.44 -2.97 -5.01
C TYR A 6 12.93 -3.15 -4.84
N LYS A 7 13.61 -2.08 -4.44
CA LYS A 7 15.04 -2.08 -4.14
C LYS A 7 15.29 -2.76 -2.80
N ILE A 8 16.33 -3.57 -2.74
CA ILE A 8 16.80 -4.18 -1.50
C ILE A 8 17.57 -3.11 -0.71
N ASP A 9 17.07 -2.79 0.47
CA ASP A 9 17.72 -1.91 1.45
C ASP A 9 17.59 -2.55 2.85
N PRO A 10 18.58 -2.40 3.76
CA PRO A 10 18.54 -3.01 5.09
C PRO A 10 17.39 -2.52 5.98
N TRP A 11 16.90 -1.30 5.79
CA TRP A 11 15.89 -0.70 6.67
C TRP A 11 14.72 -0.04 5.95
N GLU A 12 14.85 0.16 4.64
CA GLU A 12 13.83 0.80 3.82
C GLU A 12 13.20 -0.19 2.84
N ILE A 13 11.92 0.03 2.52
CA ILE A 13 11.30 -0.54 1.33
C ILE A 13 11.18 0.63 0.36
N ILE A 14 11.75 0.48 -0.84
CA ILE A 14 11.79 1.56 -1.82
C ILE A 14 11.27 1.00 -3.14
N GLU A 15 10.21 1.62 -3.68
CA GLU A 15 9.72 1.36 -5.04
C GLU A 15 10.39 2.35 -6.01
N GLU A 16 11.19 1.83 -6.94
CA GLU A 16 11.82 2.63 -8.01
C GLU A 16 11.14 2.36 -9.34
N GLY A 17 10.55 3.40 -9.92
CA GLY A 17 9.72 3.29 -11.12
C GLY A 17 8.28 2.91 -10.76
N TRP A 18 7.33 3.68 -11.28
CA TRP A 18 5.91 3.44 -11.04
C TRP A 18 5.32 2.46 -12.05
N ASP A 19 4.65 1.41 -11.55
CA ASP A 19 3.90 0.45 -12.38
C ASP A 19 2.42 0.42 -11.95
N PRO A 20 1.48 0.89 -12.79
CA PRO A 20 0.05 0.87 -12.48
C PRO A 20 -0.50 -0.54 -12.22
N GLY A 21 0.15 -1.59 -12.73
CA GLY A 21 -0.22 -2.99 -12.50
C GLY A 21 0.12 -3.50 -11.10
N LYS A 22 1.00 -2.80 -10.37
CA LYS A 22 1.49 -3.20 -9.04
C LYS A 22 0.88 -2.40 -7.88
N VAL A 23 0.16 -1.31 -8.16
CA VAL A 23 -0.43 -0.38 -7.17
C VAL A 23 -1.14 -1.10 -6.01
N MET A 24 -2.05 -2.05 -6.28
CA MET A 24 -2.76 -2.76 -5.21
C MET A 24 -1.84 -3.62 -4.32
N GLY A 25 -0.75 -4.14 -4.90
CA GLY A 25 0.31 -4.81 -4.15
C GLY A 25 1.09 -3.82 -3.29
N SER A 26 1.56 -2.72 -3.89
CA SER A 26 2.29 -1.64 -3.22
C SER A 26 1.51 -1.06 -2.04
N GLU A 27 0.22 -0.76 -2.21
CA GLU A 27 -0.69 -0.32 -1.15
C GLU A 27 -0.68 -1.25 0.08
N SER A 28 -0.50 -2.55 -0.15
CA SER A 28 -0.42 -3.57 0.91
C SER A 28 0.96 -3.55 1.59
N ILE A 29 2.03 -3.50 0.80
CA ILE A 29 3.42 -3.55 1.29
C ILE A 29 3.78 -2.31 2.11
N PHE A 30 3.37 -1.13 1.62
CA PHE A 30 3.65 0.16 2.27
C PHE A 30 2.61 0.56 3.32
N SER A 31 1.69 -0.34 3.69
CA SER A 31 0.69 -0.07 4.73
C SER A 31 1.33 0.33 6.05
N ILE A 32 0.67 1.23 6.77
CA ILE A 32 1.08 1.68 8.10
C ILE A 32 0.03 1.35 9.16
N GLY A 33 0.45 1.22 10.41
CA GLY A 33 -0.46 0.98 11.52
C GLY A 33 0.22 1.19 12.88
N ASN A 34 -0.60 1.41 13.91
CA ASN A 34 -0.15 1.66 15.29
C ASN A 34 -0.80 0.72 16.31
N GLY A 35 -1.39 -0.39 15.85
CA GLY A 35 -2.11 -1.36 16.68
C GLY A 35 -3.56 -0.98 17.01
N ALA A 36 -3.88 0.32 17.08
CA ALA A 36 -5.26 0.81 17.23
C ALA A 36 -5.95 1.04 15.88
N MET A 37 -5.18 1.44 14.86
CA MET A 37 -5.65 1.64 13.49
C MET A 37 -4.59 1.19 12.48
N GLY A 38 -5.03 0.95 11.26
CA GLY A 38 -4.17 0.65 10.12
C GLY A 38 -4.72 1.25 8.84
N GLN A 39 -3.84 1.66 7.94
CA GLN A 39 -4.20 2.25 6.66
C GLN A 39 -3.30 1.66 5.57
N ARG A 40 -3.93 1.29 4.46
CA ARG A 40 -3.21 0.95 3.22
C ARG A 40 -2.57 2.19 2.63
N ALA A 41 -1.44 2.04 1.96
CA ALA A 41 -0.73 3.13 1.30
C ALA A 41 -1.38 3.54 -0.03
N ASN A 42 -2.66 3.86 0.03
CA ASN A 42 -3.40 4.39 -1.12
C ASN A 42 -2.89 5.82 -1.38
N PHE A 43 -2.91 6.23 -2.65
CA PHE A 43 -2.70 7.64 -3.00
C PHE A 43 -3.78 8.51 -2.34
N GLU A 44 -3.35 9.66 -1.82
CA GLU A 44 -4.23 10.62 -1.14
C GLU A 44 -5.06 11.40 -2.16
N GLU A 45 -4.47 11.67 -3.32
CA GLU A 45 -5.19 12.23 -4.47
C GLU A 45 -6.18 11.24 -5.08
N ASP A 46 -7.08 11.78 -5.91
CA ASP A 46 -7.99 10.95 -6.68
C ASP A 46 -7.23 10.12 -7.71
N PHE A 47 -7.08 8.83 -7.37
CA PHE A 47 -6.53 7.83 -8.27
C PHE A 47 -7.64 7.07 -8.99
N SER A 48 -7.66 7.17 -10.32
CA SER A 48 -8.67 6.53 -11.18
C SER A 48 -8.31 5.10 -11.61
N GLY A 49 -7.10 4.64 -11.29
CA GLY A 49 -6.65 3.28 -11.59
C GLY A 49 -7.21 2.23 -10.63
N LYS A 50 -6.75 0.98 -10.81
CA LYS A 50 -7.15 -0.12 -9.94
C LYS A 50 -6.47 0.01 -8.58
N THR A 51 -7.27 0.23 -7.53
CA THR A 51 -6.84 0.44 -6.14
C THR A 51 -7.73 -0.36 -5.19
N PHE A 52 -7.26 -0.62 -3.97
CA PHE A 52 -8.11 -1.09 -2.87
C PHE A 52 -7.98 -0.15 -1.67
N LYS A 53 -8.73 0.96 -1.70
CA LYS A 53 -8.72 1.96 -0.61
C LYS A 53 -9.20 1.35 0.70
N GLY A 54 -8.42 1.52 1.76
CA GLY A 54 -8.73 0.93 3.06
C GLY A 54 -8.03 1.62 4.23
N SER A 55 -8.84 2.04 5.19
CA SER A 55 -8.44 2.50 6.53
C SER A 55 -9.33 1.80 7.55
N TYR A 56 -8.71 1.22 8.58
CA TYR A 56 -9.36 0.33 9.51
C TYR A 56 -9.09 0.80 10.94
N ILE A 57 -10.13 0.83 11.75
CA ILE A 57 -10.04 1.13 13.19
C ILE A 57 -10.32 -0.17 13.93
N GLY A 58 -9.40 -0.56 14.81
CA GLY A 58 -9.52 -1.77 15.61
C GLY A 58 -10.80 -1.78 16.44
N GLY A 59 -11.52 -2.89 16.39
CA GLY A 59 -12.79 -3.07 17.11
C GLY A 59 -14.03 -2.52 16.39
N ILE A 60 -13.88 -1.83 15.26
CA ILE A 60 -15.02 -1.40 14.43
C ILE A 60 -15.26 -2.45 13.33
N TYR A 61 -16.41 -3.12 13.41
CA TYR A 61 -16.89 -4.05 12.40
C TYR A 61 -18.40 -3.87 12.20
N TYR A 62 -18.90 -4.33 11.06
CA TYR A 62 -20.33 -4.41 10.78
C TYR A 62 -20.67 -5.88 10.45
N PRO A 63 -21.68 -6.48 11.10
CA PRO A 63 -22.08 -7.87 10.86
C PRO A 63 -22.73 -8.07 9.48
#